data_AF-A0A6L3X336-F1
#
_entry.id   AF-A0A6L3X336-F1
#
_cell.length_a   1.000
_cell.length_b   1.000
_cell.length_c   1.000
_cell.angle_alpha   90.00
_cell.angle_beta   90.00
_cell.angle_gamma   90.00
#
_symmetry.space_group_name_H-M   'P 1'
#
loop_
_entity.id
_entity.type
_entity.pdbx_description
1 polymer ?
#
loop_
_entity_poly.entity_id
_entity_poly.type
_entity_poly.pdbx_seq_one_letter_code
_entity_poly.pdbx_strand_id
1 'polypeptide(L)'
;MKWVRDPLLWLTGLFIALLYLMPHSAALFNALIPGLPRPVYQQESFVNLTLAHFWLVAVSSVIAIVLGTGAGIAVTRPAGREFRPLVETIAATGQTFPPVAVLAIAVPAIGFGQEPAIIALILYGVLPILQGTLAGIAAVPASVLS
;
A
#
# COMPACT_ATOMS: atom_id res chain seq x y z
N MET A 1 35.75 3.82 -4.10
CA MET A 1 35.10 3.17 -2.93
C MET A 1 33.72 3.76 -2.55
N LYS A 2 32.99 4.43 -3.47
CA LYS A 2 31.69 5.06 -3.17
C LYS A 2 30.53 4.05 -3.06
N TRP A 3 30.61 2.93 -3.79
CA TRP A 3 29.56 1.90 -3.85
C TRP A 3 29.38 1.15 -2.52
N VAL A 4 30.44 0.90 -1.76
CA VAL A 4 30.36 0.17 -0.48
C VAL A 4 29.68 0.99 0.62
N ARG A 5 29.54 2.32 0.42
CA ARG A 5 28.90 3.22 1.38
C ARG A 5 27.43 3.52 1.08
N ASP A 6 26.89 3.01 -0.02
CA ASP A 6 25.50 3.26 -0.38
C ASP A 6 24.56 2.38 0.46
N PRO A 7 23.72 2.96 1.33
CA PRO A 7 22.78 2.20 2.15
C PRO A 7 21.76 1.42 1.32
N LEU A 8 21.39 1.89 0.12
CA LEU A 8 20.42 1.22 -0.73
C LEU A 8 20.94 -0.12 -1.23
N LEU A 9 22.23 -0.20 -1.57
CA LEU A 9 22.87 -1.45 -2.00
C LEU A 9 22.89 -2.48 -0.88
N TRP A 10 23.13 -2.06 0.36
CA TRP A 10 23.07 -2.95 1.51
C TRP A 10 21.66 -3.42 1.84
N LEU A 11 20.67 -2.53 1.77
CA LEU A 11 19.27 -2.87 2.02
C LEU A 11 18.72 -3.81 0.95
N THR A 12 19.05 -3.59 -0.31
CA THR A 12 18.65 -4.49 -1.41
C THR A 12 19.33 -5.85 -1.28
N GLY A 13 20.64 -5.89 -0.98
CA GLY A 13 21.35 -7.13 -0.70
C GLY A 13 20.76 -7.90 0.48
N LEU A 14 20.43 -7.20 1.58
CA LEU A 14 19.78 -7.78 2.75
C LEU A 14 18.39 -8.33 2.40
N PHE A 15 17.59 -7.58 1.65
CA PHE A 15 16.26 -8.03 1.22
C PHE A 15 16.35 -9.31 0.39
N ILE A 16 17.24 -9.36 -0.60
CA ILE A 16 17.48 -10.56 -1.41
C ILE A 16 17.95 -11.74 -0.55
N ALA A 17 18.89 -11.48 0.38
CA ALA A 17 19.34 -12.50 1.32
C ALA A 17 18.19 -13.04 2.17
N LEU A 18 17.32 -12.18 2.69
CA LEU A 18 16.14 -12.58 3.47
C LEU A 18 15.17 -13.43 2.64
N LEU A 19 14.94 -13.11 1.37
CA LEU A 19 14.10 -13.93 0.49
C LEU A 19 14.63 -15.37 0.38
N TYR A 20 15.96 -15.55 0.35
CA TYR A 20 16.59 -16.87 0.28
C TYR A 20 16.69 -17.56 1.65
N LEU A 21 16.94 -16.80 2.72
CA LEU A 21 17.11 -17.34 4.08
C LEU A 21 15.78 -17.71 4.75
N MET A 22 14.69 -16.99 4.48
CA MET A 22 13.37 -17.22 5.10
C MET A 22 12.87 -18.67 4.98
N PRO A 23 12.95 -19.34 3.82
CA PRO A 23 12.59 -20.77 3.71
C PRO A 23 13.37 -21.70 4.66
N HIS A 24 14.60 -21.33 5.01
CA HIS A 24 15.51 -22.13 5.85
C HIS A 24 15.41 -21.80 7.35
N SER A 25 14.54 -20.87 7.73
CA SER A 25 14.38 -20.40 9.11
C SER A 25 13.66 -21.39 10.04
N ALA A 26 13.24 -22.56 9.55
CA ALA A 26 12.48 -23.54 10.33
C ALA A 26 13.21 -24.01 11.59
N ALA A 27 14.53 -24.20 11.52
CA ALA A 27 15.34 -24.58 12.67
C ALA A 27 15.38 -23.47 13.74
N LEU A 28 15.50 -22.22 13.30
CA LEU A 28 15.46 -21.05 14.18
C LEU A 28 14.11 -20.94 14.90
N PHE A 29 13.01 -21.02 14.16
CA PHE A 29 11.66 -20.94 14.74
C PHE A 29 11.36 -22.11 15.68
N ASN A 30 11.82 -23.31 15.38
CA ASN A 30 11.66 -24.47 16.26
C ASN A 30 12.45 -24.31 17.57
N ALA A 31 13.65 -23.73 17.52
CA ALA A 31 14.44 -23.45 18.72
C ALA A 31 13.81 -22.36 19.59
N LEU A 32 13.21 -21.32 18.97
CA LEU A 32 12.56 -20.22 19.68
C LEU A 32 11.19 -20.61 20.25
N ILE A 33 10.42 -21.40 19.50
CA ILE A 33 9.05 -21.81 19.85
C ILE A 33 8.95 -23.33 19.67
N PRO A 34 9.41 -24.10 20.68
CA PRO A 34 9.34 -25.56 20.62
C PRO A 34 7.87 -26.02 20.61
N GLY A 35 7.59 -27.11 19.88
CA GLY A 35 6.26 -27.72 19.81
C GLY A 35 5.40 -27.31 18.60
N LEU A 36 5.89 -26.45 17.71
CA LEU A 36 5.19 -26.13 16.45
C LEU A 36 5.32 -27.28 15.43
N PRO A 37 4.22 -27.88 14.94
CA PRO A 37 4.27 -28.97 13.95
C PRO A 37 4.82 -28.53 12.58
N ARG A 38 4.58 -27.27 12.21
CA ARG A 38 4.96 -26.66 10.92
C ARG A 38 5.34 -25.18 11.13
N PRO A 39 6.57 -24.88 11.58
CA PRO A 39 6.98 -23.52 11.90
C PRO A 39 7.12 -22.61 10.66
N VAL A 40 7.33 -23.17 9.47
CA VAL A 40 7.39 -22.42 8.21
C VAL A 40 6.42 -23.04 7.21
N TYR A 41 5.50 -22.24 6.69
CA TYR A 41 4.57 -22.64 5.65
C TYR A 41 5.26 -22.59 4.28
N GLN A 42 5.18 -23.67 3.51
CA GLN A 42 5.84 -23.80 2.20
C GLN A 42 4.83 -24.06 1.07
N GLN A 43 3.58 -23.60 1.23
CA GLN A 43 2.57 -23.72 0.17
C GLN A 43 2.95 -22.92 -1.08
N GLU A 44 3.55 -21.74 -0.87
CA GLU A 44 4.10 -20.89 -1.91
C GLU A 44 5.52 -20.46 -1.55
N SER A 45 6.34 -20.18 -2.56
CA SER A 45 7.69 -19.68 -2.33
C SER A 45 7.65 -18.24 -1.81
N PHE A 46 8.61 -17.87 -0.97
CA PHE A 46 8.73 -16.48 -0.48
C PHE A 46 8.93 -15.47 -1.62
N VAL A 47 9.58 -15.89 -2.72
CA VAL A 47 9.74 -15.08 -3.92
C VAL A 47 8.38 -14.84 -4.58
N ASN A 48 7.56 -15.87 -4.76
CA ASN A 48 6.20 -15.73 -5.32
C ASN A 48 5.31 -14.85 -4.45
N LEU A 49 5.33 -15.06 -3.13
CA LEU A 49 4.57 -14.23 -2.18
C LEU A 49 5.00 -12.76 -2.26
N THR A 50 6.31 -12.51 -2.37
CA THR A 50 6.87 -11.17 -2.52
C THR A 50 6.42 -10.53 -3.83
N LEU A 51 6.49 -11.25 -4.96
CA LEU A 51 6.02 -10.78 -6.25
C LEU A 51 4.51 -10.51 -6.25
N ALA A 52 3.72 -11.37 -5.61
CA ALA A 52 2.29 -11.18 -5.44
C ALA A 52 2.00 -9.92 -4.61
N HIS A 53 2.79 -9.65 -3.56
CA HIS A 53 2.68 -8.43 -2.77
C HIS A 53 3.03 -7.18 -3.59
N PHE A 54 4.13 -7.22 -4.36
CA PHE A 54 4.48 -6.13 -5.28
C PHE A 54 3.37 -5.84 -6.29
N TRP A 55 2.78 -6.88 -6.87
CA TRP A 55 1.65 -6.76 -7.79
C TRP A 55 0.43 -6.09 -7.13
N LEU A 56 0.04 -6.59 -5.95
CA LEU A 56 -1.08 -6.04 -5.17
C LEU A 56 -0.88 -4.55 -4.87
N VAL A 57 0.31 -4.18 -4.39
CA VAL A 57 0.64 -2.79 -4.05
C VAL A 57 0.67 -1.94 -5.30
N ALA A 58 1.30 -2.39 -6.39
CA ALA A 58 1.39 -1.63 -7.63
C ALA A 58 0.01 -1.31 -8.22
N VAL A 59 -0.85 -2.32 -8.37
CA VAL A 59 -2.20 -2.16 -8.96
C VAL A 59 -3.06 -1.25 -8.08
N SER A 60 -3.13 -1.53 -6.78
CA SER A 60 -3.93 -0.71 -5.85
C SER A 60 -3.43 0.73 -5.79
N SER A 61 -2.11 0.94 -5.80
CA SER A 61 -1.49 2.27 -5.77
C SER A 61 -1.79 3.06 -7.04
N VAL A 62 -1.69 2.46 -8.22
CA VAL A 62 -2.04 3.15 -9.49
C VAL A 62 -3.50 3.60 -9.46
N ILE A 63 -4.42 2.75 -9.03
CA ILE A 63 -5.84 3.09 -8.94
C ILE A 63 -6.04 4.22 -7.91
N ALA A 64 -5.44 4.11 -6.73
CA ALA A 64 -5.55 5.12 -5.69
C ALA A 64 -4.95 6.47 -6.13
N ILE A 65 -3.85 6.46 -6.90
CA ILE A 65 -3.23 7.66 -7.48
C ILE A 65 -4.20 8.33 -8.45
N VAL A 66 -4.75 7.57 -9.40
CA VAL A 66 -5.71 8.10 -10.38
C VAL A 66 -6.93 8.72 -9.68
N LEU A 67 -7.50 8.01 -8.69
CA LEU A 67 -8.67 8.49 -7.95
C LEU A 67 -8.35 9.70 -7.07
N GLY A 68 -7.31 9.61 -6.23
CA GLY A 68 -6.95 10.67 -5.28
C GLY A 68 -6.45 11.94 -5.97
N THR A 69 -5.57 11.80 -6.96
CA THR A 69 -5.08 12.95 -7.75
C THR A 69 -6.17 13.52 -8.63
N GLY A 70 -6.97 12.68 -9.30
CA GLY A 70 -8.11 13.12 -10.10
C GLY A 70 -9.13 13.91 -9.28
N ALA A 71 -9.48 13.41 -8.09
CA ALA A 71 -10.37 14.11 -7.15
C ALA A 71 -9.74 15.42 -6.65
N GLY A 72 -8.46 15.43 -6.28
CA GLY A 72 -7.73 16.64 -5.87
C GLY A 72 -7.71 17.73 -6.94
N ILE A 73 -7.50 17.36 -8.20
CA ILE A 73 -7.57 18.28 -9.34
C ILE A 73 -9.02 18.75 -9.57
N ALA A 74 -10.01 17.87 -9.43
CA ALA A 74 -11.41 18.23 -9.62
C ALA A 74 -11.86 19.29 -8.60
N VAL A 75 -11.53 19.12 -7.32
CA VAL A 75 -11.96 20.03 -6.25
C VAL A 75 -11.14 21.31 -6.16
N THR A 76 -10.02 21.43 -6.87
CA THR A 76 -9.25 22.69 -6.95
C THR A 76 -9.77 23.63 -8.06
N ARG A 77 -10.49 23.08 -9.04
CA ARG A 77 -11.13 23.84 -10.13
C ARG A 77 -12.37 24.60 -9.65
N PRO A 78 -12.70 25.77 -10.25
CA PRO A 78 -13.83 26.61 -9.80
C PRO A 78 -15.15 25.85 -9.63
N ALA A 79 -15.50 24.96 -10.58
CA ALA A 79 -16.72 24.17 -10.53
C ALA A 79 -16.75 23.07 -9.45
N GLY A 80 -15.58 22.66 -8.94
CA GLY A 80 -15.46 21.56 -7.98
C GLY A 80 -15.14 22.00 -6.55
N ARG A 81 -14.80 23.28 -6.33
CA ARG A 81 -14.33 23.79 -5.03
C ARG A 81 -15.32 23.58 -3.89
N GLU A 82 -16.61 23.72 -4.15
CA GLU A 82 -17.66 23.53 -3.15
C GLU A 82 -17.74 22.08 -2.64
N PHE A 83 -17.30 21.10 -3.46
CA PHE A 83 -17.31 19.68 -3.09
C PHE A 83 -16.08 19.24 -2.31
N ARG A 84 -15.10 20.11 -2.10
CA ARG A 84 -13.86 19.76 -1.39
C ARG A 84 -14.12 19.11 -0.01
N PRO A 85 -14.94 19.71 0.89
CA PRO A 85 -15.18 19.12 2.21
C PRO A 85 -15.86 17.74 2.12
N LEU A 86 -16.75 17.56 1.13
CA LEU A 86 -17.42 16.28 0.90
C LEU A 86 -16.43 15.20 0.47
N VAL A 87 -15.55 15.51 -0.49
CA VAL A 87 -14.52 14.57 -0.98
C VAL A 87 -13.55 14.20 0.13
N GLU A 88 -13.09 15.17 0.92
CA GLU A 88 -12.21 14.92 2.08
C GLU A 88 -12.91 14.05 3.13
N THR A 89 -14.19 14.31 3.41
CA THR A 89 -15.00 13.51 4.36
C THR A 89 -15.12 12.06 3.90
N ILE A 90 -15.49 11.84 2.63
CA ILE A 90 -15.64 10.49 2.06
C ILE A 90 -14.31 9.73 2.14
N ALA A 91 -13.20 10.37 1.74
CA ALA A 91 -11.89 9.75 1.79
C ALA A 91 -11.46 9.45 3.23
N ALA A 92 -11.73 10.35 4.19
CA ALA A 92 -11.47 10.13 5.60
C ALA A 92 -12.30 8.96 6.17
N THR A 93 -13.59 8.90 5.85
CA THR A 93 -14.45 7.78 6.25
C THR A 93 -13.91 6.44 5.75
N GLY A 94 -13.43 6.37 4.50
CA GLY A 94 -12.80 5.18 3.96
C GLY A 94 -11.62 4.67 4.79
N GLN A 95 -10.81 5.57 5.36
CA GLN A 95 -9.69 5.20 6.23
C GLN A 95 -10.07 4.78 7.66
N THR A 96 -11.27 5.14 8.12
CA THR A 96 -11.71 4.73 9.47
C THR A 96 -12.04 3.24 9.57
N PHE A 97 -12.31 2.59 8.44
CA PHE A 97 -12.52 1.15 8.40
C PHE A 97 -11.16 0.44 8.57
N PRO A 98 -10.99 -0.40 9.61
CA PRO A 98 -9.78 -1.20 9.70
C PRO A 98 -9.71 -2.16 8.50
N PRO A 99 -8.53 -2.42 7.92
CA PRO A 99 -8.41 -3.30 6.75
C PRO A 99 -9.06 -4.68 6.97
N VAL A 100 -8.97 -5.22 8.19
CA VAL A 100 -9.65 -6.46 8.58
C VAL A 100 -11.17 -6.39 8.45
N ALA A 101 -11.81 -5.26 8.77
CA ALA A 101 -13.26 -5.11 8.60
C ALA A 101 -13.65 -5.03 7.13
N VAL A 102 -12.85 -4.35 6.31
CA VAL A 102 -13.04 -4.33 4.85
C VAL A 102 -12.99 -5.76 4.30
N LEU A 103 -11.98 -6.55 4.70
CA LEU A 103 -11.88 -7.96 4.32
C LEU A 103 -13.07 -8.78 4.83
N ALA A 104 -13.51 -8.60 6.08
CA ALA A 104 -14.62 -9.34 6.66
C ALA A 104 -15.95 -9.10 5.93
N ILE A 105 -16.17 -7.90 5.39
CA ILE A 105 -17.36 -7.56 4.60
C ILE A 105 -17.20 -7.99 3.13
N ALA A 106 -16.02 -7.81 2.55
CA ALA A 106 -15.77 -8.10 1.15
C ALA A 106 -15.74 -9.60 0.85
N VAL A 107 -15.14 -10.41 1.71
CA VAL A 107 -14.96 -11.86 1.46
C VAL A 107 -16.28 -12.60 1.23
N PRO A 108 -17.36 -12.39 2.01
CA PRO A 108 -18.65 -13.00 1.71
C PRO A 108 -19.29 -12.52 0.40
N ALA A 109 -18.99 -11.29 -0.03
CA ALA A 109 -19.63 -10.66 -1.20
C ALA A 109 -18.96 -11.02 -2.52
N ILE A 110 -17.62 -11.06 -2.55
CA ILE A 110 -16.82 -11.27 -3.77
C ILE A 110 -15.85 -12.45 -3.67
N GLY A 111 -15.75 -13.11 -2.51
CA GLY A 111 -14.90 -14.28 -2.29
C GLY A 111 -13.55 -13.96 -1.65
N PHE A 112 -12.79 -15.03 -1.34
CA PHE A 112 -11.41 -14.91 -0.87
C PHE A 112 -10.48 -14.61 -2.05
N GLY A 113 -9.46 -13.77 -1.83
CA GLY A 113 -8.42 -13.54 -2.84
C GLY A 113 -7.80 -12.16 -2.78
N GLN A 114 -7.29 -11.72 -3.92
CA GLN A 114 -6.62 -10.43 -4.09
C GLN A 114 -7.60 -9.25 -4.14
N GLU A 115 -8.82 -9.46 -4.63
CA GLU A 115 -9.79 -8.37 -4.85
C GLU A 115 -10.17 -7.63 -3.55
N PRO A 116 -10.53 -8.31 -2.43
CA PRO A 116 -10.78 -7.64 -1.16
C PRO A 116 -9.59 -6.81 -0.65
N ALA A 117 -8.36 -7.31 -0.86
CA ALA A 117 -7.16 -6.63 -0.46
C ALA A 117 -6.92 -5.36 -1.29
N ILE A 118 -7.15 -5.44 -2.61
CA ILE A 118 -7.04 -4.28 -3.52
C ILE A 118 -8.04 -3.19 -3.11
N ILE A 119 -9.28 -3.55 -2.81
CA ILE A 119 -10.31 -2.59 -2.34
C ILE A 119 -9.84 -1.90 -1.06
N ALA A 120 -9.39 -2.67 -0.06
CA ALA A 120 -8.90 -2.11 1.20
C ALA A 120 -7.70 -1.17 0.99
N LEU A 121 -6.75 -1.56 0.15
CA LEU A 121 -5.57 -0.75 -0.17
C LEU A 121 -5.93 0.55 -0.89
N ILE A 122 -6.91 0.53 -1.81
CA ILE A 122 -7.40 1.74 -2.48
C ILE A 122 -8.06 2.67 -1.48
N LEU A 123 -9.02 2.18 -0.68
CA LEU A 123 -9.71 2.99 0.32
C LEU A 123 -8.72 3.66 1.29
N TYR A 124 -7.69 2.93 1.69
CA TYR A 124 -6.66 3.45 2.56
C TYR A 124 -5.70 4.44 1.85
N GLY A 125 -5.37 4.20 0.58
CA GLY A 125 -4.44 5.02 -0.19
C GLY A 125 -5.03 6.36 -0.68
N VAL A 126 -6.34 6.45 -0.89
CA VAL A 126 -6.96 7.63 -1.54
C VAL A 126 -6.78 8.92 -0.75
N LEU A 127 -6.99 8.91 0.58
CA LEU A 127 -6.89 10.15 1.37
C LEU A 127 -5.47 10.77 1.38
N PRO A 128 -4.37 10.06 1.68
CA PRO A 128 -3.04 10.64 1.69
C PRO A 128 -2.62 11.14 0.30
N ILE A 129 -3.05 10.45 -0.76
CA ILE A 129 -2.83 10.89 -2.14
C ILE A 129 -3.61 12.17 -2.44
N LEU A 130 -4.88 12.24 -2.04
CA LEU A 130 -5.70 13.44 -2.16
C LEU A 130 -5.06 14.61 -1.42
N GLN A 131 -4.71 14.43 -0.16
CA GLN A 131 -4.08 15.47 0.67
C GLN A 131 -2.73 15.91 0.10
N GLY A 132 -1.90 14.97 -0.35
CA GLY A 132 -0.64 15.26 -1.03
C GLY A 132 -0.85 16.04 -2.33
N THR A 133 -1.89 15.71 -3.10
CA THR A 133 -2.25 16.44 -4.33
C THR A 133 -2.68 17.87 -4.02
N LEU A 134 -3.57 18.07 -3.04
CA LEU A 134 -4.04 19.39 -2.62
C LEU A 134 -2.89 20.25 -2.08
N ALA A 135 -2.04 19.68 -1.24
CA ALA A 135 -0.85 20.35 -0.72
C ALA A 135 0.14 20.72 -1.84
N GLY A 136 0.39 19.80 -2.77
CA GLY A 136 1.27 20.03 -3.92
C GLY A 136 0.78 21.16 -4.83
N ILE A 137 -0.53 21.19 -5.12
CA ILE A 137 -1.14 22.29 -5.91
C ILE A 137 -1.06 23.62 -5.15
N ALA A 138 -1.37 23.60 -3.84
CA ALA A 138 -1.34 24.82 -3.01
C ALA A 138 0.08 25.41 -2.84
N ALA A 139 1.12 24.59 -2.98
CA ALA A 139 2.51 25.03 -2.88
C ALA A 139 3.03 25.78 -4.12
N VAL A 140 2.27 25.79 -5.24
CA VAL A 140 2.67 26.48 -6.47
C VAL A 140 2.64 28.00 -6.26
N PRO A 141 3.74 28.74 -6.53
CA PRO A 141 3.77 30.18 -6.35
C PRO A 141 2.74 30.90 -7.22
N ALA A 142 2.08 31.92 -6.65
CA ALA A 142 1.08 32.72 -7.38
C ALA A 142 1.63 33.41 -8.63
N SER A 143 2.95 33.67 -8.68
CA SER A 143 3.64 34.24 -9.85
C SER A 143 3.57 33.35 -11.09
N VAL A 144 3.23 32.07 -10.94
CA VAL A 144 3.08 31.10 -12.04
C VAL A 144 1.62 30.97 -12.49
N LEU A 145 0.65 31.48 -11.73
CA LEU A 145 -0.80 31.35 -11.99
C LEU A 145 -1.36 32.48 -12.88
N SER A 146 -0.54 32.98 -13.82
CA SER A 146 -0.83 34.12 -14.70
C SER A 146 -2.21 34.10 -15.34
#